data_AF-A0A355R887-F1
#
_entry.id   AF-A0A355R887-F1
#
_cell.length_a   1.000
_cell.length_b   1.000
_cell.length_c   1.000
_cell.angle_alpha   90.00
_cell.angle_beta   90.00
_cell.angle_gamma   90.00
#
_symmetry.space_group_name_H-M   'P 1'
#
loop_
_entity.id
_entity.type
_entity.pdbx_description
1 polymer ?
#
loop_
_entity_poly.entity_id
_entity_poly.type
_entity_poly.pdbx_seq_one_letter_code
_entity_poly.pdbx_strand_id
1 'polypeptide(L)'
;VRSIIDQCYATAKQLLIDNRDKLEAMTEALMKYETIDADQIDDIMAGRTPREPRDWDDDKHSGTPAAQDERPESPIGGPAAEH
;
A
#
# COMPACT_ATOMS: atom_id res chain seq x y z
N VAL A 1 32.45 26.32 -6.04
CA VAL A 1 31.13 26.14 -5.38
C VAL A 1 30.00 26.04 -6.40
N ARG A 2 29.75 27.06 -7.27
CA ARG A 2 28.73 26.96 -8.33
C ARG A 2 28.84 25.69 -9.19
N SER A 3 30.05 25.37 -9.65
CA SER A 3 30.30 24.16 -10.45
C SER A 3 29.88 22.84 -9.78
N ILE A 4 29.96 22.77 -8.45
CA ILE A 4 29.56 21.57 -7.68
C ILE A 4 28.03 21.47 -7.67
N ILE A 5 27.33 22.59 -7.43
CA ILE A 5 25.87 22.64 -7.43
C ILE A 5 25.33 22.25 -8.82
N ASP A 6 25.92 22.80 -9.88
CA ASP A 6 25.50 22.51 -11.26
C ASP A 6 25.68 21.03 -11.60
N GLN A 7 26.80 20.42 -11.16
CA GLN A 7 27.05 18.99 -11.34
C GLN A 7 26.06 18.13 -10.56
N CYS A 8 25.83 18.42 -9.27
CA CYS A 8 24.87 17.69 -8.45
C CYS A 8 23.45 17.77 -9.03
N TYR A 9 23.03 18.95 -9.50
CA TYR A 9 21.74 19.13 -10.15
C TYR A 9 21.65 18.33 -11.45
N ALA A 10 22.67 18.41 -12.30
CA ALA A 10 22.70 17.67 -13.56
C ALA A 10 22.61 16.15 -13.32
N THR A 11 23.36 15.62 -12.35
CA THR A 11 23.31 14.20 -11.97
C THR A 11 21.92 13.82 -11.45
N ALA A 12 21.35 14.60 -10.53
CA ALA A 12 20.02 14.32 -9.99
C ALA A 12 18.95 14.35 -11.10
N LYS A 13 19.00 15.35 -11.98
CA LYS A 13 18.09 15.47 -13.12
C LYS A 13 18.21 14.29 -14.06
N GLN A 14 19.44 13.88 -14.40
CA GLN A 14 19.65 12.74 -15.29
C GLN A 14 19.10 11.45 -14.66
N LEU A 15 19.37 11.22 -13.36
CA LEU A 15 18.86 10.05 -12.65
C LEU A 15 17.32 9.98 -12.65
N LEU A 16 16.65 11.12 -12.48
CA LEU A 16 15.18 11.22 -12.57
C LEU A 16 14.64 10.97 -13.98
N ILE A 17 15.36 11.41 -15.01
CA ILE A 17 14.98 11.18 -16.43
C ILE A 17 15.17 9.70 -16.79
N ASP A 18 16.29 9.11 -16.38
CA ASP A 18 16.60 7.70 -16.65
C ASP A 18 15.62 6.74 -15.95
N ASN A 19 15.00 7.19 -14.86
CA ASN A 19 14.00 6.44 -14.08
C ASN A 19 12.61 7.10 -14.17
N ARG A 20 12.26 7.61 -15.35
CA ARG A 20 10.99 8.30 -15.58
C ARG A 20 9.76 7.46 -15.22
N ASP A 21 9.83 6.16 -15.48
CA ASP A 21 8.83 5.16 -15.10
C ASP A 21 8.50 5.19 -13.60
N LYS A 22 9.54 5.22 -12.76
CA LYS A 22 9.38 5.25 -11.30
C LYS A 22 8.85 6.59 -10.81
N LEU A 23 9.28 7.69 -11.45
CA LEU A 23 8.78 9.02 -11.15
C LEU A 23 7.29 9.15 -11.46
N GLU A 24 6.85 8.58 -12.58
CA GLU A 24 5.44 8.53 -12.97
C GLU A 24 4.64 7.67 -12.00
N ALA A 25 5.13 6.49 -11.63
CA ALA A 25 4.49 5.63 -10.63
C ALA A 25 4.38 6.31 -9.24
N MET A 26 5.41 7.04 -8.79
CA MET A 26 5.34 7.85 -7.55
C MET A 26 4.29 8.95 -7.66
N THR A 27 4.19 9.59 -8.83
CA THR A 27 3.21 10.66 -9.07
C THR A 27 1.80 10.10 -9.00
N GLU A 28 1.52 8.98 -9.68
CA GLU A 28 0.22 8.32 -9.65
C GLU A 28 -0.16 7.85 -8.24
N ALA A 29 0.80 7.30 -7.50
CA ALA A 29 0.58 6.88 -6.12
C ALA A 29 0.21 8.04 -5.21
N LEU A 30 0.93 9.17 -5.30
CA LEU A 30 0.62 10.37 -4.52
C LEU A 30 -0.71 11.01 -4.92
N MET A 31 -1.07 10.96 -6.21
CA MET A 31 -2.39 11.42 -6.67
C MET A 31 -3.54 10.55 -6.12
N LYS A 32 -3.29 9.24 -5.89
CA LYS A 32 -4.28 8.30 -5.37
C LYS A 32 -4.38 8.31 -3.84
N TYR A 33 -3.25 8.37 -3.14
CA TYR A 33 -3.15 8.11 -1.70
C TYR A 33 -2.68 9.30 -0.87
N GLU A 34 -2.36 10.46 -1.48
CA GLU A 34 -1.82 11.68 -0.85
C GLU A 34 -0.41 11.53 -0.27
N THR A 35 -0.15 10.44 0.45
CA THR A 35 1.14 10.10 1.05
C THR A 35 1.56 8.70 0.63
N ILE A 36 2.87 8.44 0.62
CA ILE A 36 3.44 7.12 0.35
C ILE A 36 4.46 6.79 1.44
N ASP A 37 4.45 5.54 1.91
CA ASP A 37 5.42 5.04 2.87
C ASP A 37 6.61 4.33 2.19
N ALA A 38 7.56 3.88 3.00
CA ALA A 38 8.77 3.21 2.51
C ALA A 38 8.46 1.90 1.76
N ASP A 39 7.45 1.13 2.18
CA ASP A 39 7.11 -0.14 1.54
C ASP A 39 6.52 0.11 0.14
N GLN A 40 5.74 1.18 -0.02
CA GLN A 40 5.22 1.63 -1.31
C GLN A 40 6.34 2.13 -2.23
N ILE A 41 7.33 2.85 -1.69
CA ILE A 41 8.51 3.25 -2.45
C ILE A 41 9.30 2.02 -2.91
N ASP A 42 9.51 1.04 -2.04
CA ASP A 42 10.23 -0.20 -2.38
C ASP A 42 9.54 -0.97 -3.51
N ASP A 43 8.20 -1.01 -3.51
CA ASP A 43 7.43 -1.60 -4.61
C ASP A 43 7.67 -0.85 -5.94
N ILE A 44 7.62 0.48 -5.94
CA ILE A 44 7.90 1.30 -7.13
C ILE A 44 9.34 1.08 -7.62
N MET A 45 10.31 1.05 -6.71
CA MET A 45 11.72 0.83 -7.04
C MET A 45 11.96 -0.56 -7.63
N ALA A 46 11.18 -1.56 -7.21
CA ALA A 46 11.16 -2.90 -7.78
C ALA A 46 10.39 -3.02 -9.11
N GLY A 47 9.80 -1.92 -9.61
CA GLY A 47 8.98 -1.90 -10.81
C GLY A 47 7.60 -2.54 -10.64
N ARG A 48 7.12 -2.66 -9.40
CA ARG A 48 5.78 -3.16 -9.07
C ARG A 48 4.80 -1.99 -8.86
N THR A 49 3.51 -2.28 -9.00
CA THR A 49 2.47 -1.35 -8.57
C THR A 49 2.52 -1.18 -7.05
N PRO A 50 2.54 0.06 -6.52
CA PRO A 50 2.57 0.30 -5.08
C PRO A 50 1.29 -0.21 -4.42
N ARG A 51 1.47 -0.90 -3.29
CA ARG A 51 0.37 -1.35 -2.41
C ARG A 51 -0.42 -0.18 -1.84
N GLU A 52 -1.59 -0.48 -1.28
CA GLU A 52 -2.39 0.50 -0.54
C GLU A 52 -1.69 0.88 0.79
N PRO A 53 -1.86 2.12 1.28
CA PRO A 53 -1.35 2.52 2.60
C PRO A 53 -1.91 1.64 3.72
N ARG A 54 -1.15 1.47 4.80
CA ARG A 54 -1.54 0.59 5.93
C ARG A 54 -2.90 0.95 6.56
N ASP A 55 -3.24 2.23 6.59
CA ASP A 55 -4.47 2.74 7.21
C ASP A 55 -5.66 2.84 6.22
N TRP A 56 -5.48 2.42 4.97
CA TRP A 56 -6.48 2.58 3.91
C TRP A 56 -7.69 1.64 4.06
N ASP A 57 -7.49 0.44 4.59
CA ASP A 57 -8.57 -0.52 4.82
C ASP A 57 -9.43 -0.14 6.05
N ASP A 58 -8.84 0.52 7.06
CA ASP A 58 -9.56 0.97 8.25
C ASP A 58 -10.62 2.03 7.90
N ASP A 59 -10.35 2.91 6.92
CA ASP A 59 -11.33 3.90 6.42
C ASP A 59 -12.44 3.26 5.54
N LYS A 60 -12.17 2.11 4.91
CA LYS A 60 -13.15 1.40 4.06
C LYS A 60 -14.17 0.60 4.86
N HIS A 61 -13.91 0.33 6.14
CA HIS A 61 -14.79 -0.46 7.00
C HIS A 61 -15.91 0.33 7.69
N SER A 62 -16.07 1.63 7.43
CA SER A 62 -17.21 2.45 7.90
C SER A 62 -18.54 2.20 7.14
N GLY A 63 -18.69 1.10 6.40
CA GLY A 63 -19.92 0.86 5.65
C GLY A 63 -20.08 -0.54 5.06
N THR A 64 -20.19 -1.58 5.90
CA THR A 64 -21.01 -2.80 5.72
C THR A 64 -20.85 -3.68 6.98
N PRO A 65 -21.93 -4.29 7.54
CA PRO A 65 -21.85 -4.98 8.82
C PRO A 65 -21.00 -6.24 8.72
N ALA A 66 -20.25 -6.50 9.80
CA ALA A 66 -19.42 -7.67 10.00
C ALA A 66 -20.12 -8.98 9.58
N ALA A 67 -19.57 -9.63 8.57
CA ALA A 67 -19.83 -11.03 8.25
C ALA A 67 -18.61 -11.86 8.68
N GLN A 68 -18.70 -12.33 9.92
CA GLN A 68 -18.36 -13.70 10.34
C GLN A 68 -16.93 -14.19 10.04
N ASP A 69 -16.03 -13.99 11.00
CA ASP A 69 -14.91 -14.92 11.19
C ASP A 69 -15.37 -16.07 12.10
N GLU A 70 -15.07 -17.27 11.62
CA GLU A 70 -15.63 -18.55 12.02
C GLU A 70 -15.09 -18.97 13.40
N ARG A 71 -15.95 -18.91 14.43
CA ARG A 71 -15.69 -19.63 15.67
C ARG A 71 -15.97 -21.12 15.43
N PRO A 72 -15.08 -22.05 15.81
CA PRO A 72 -15.33 -23.47 15.60
C PRO A 72 -16.49 -23.92 16.49
N GLU A 73 -17.63 -24.22 15.86
CA GLU A 73 -18.80 -24.77 16.54
C GLU A 73 -18.50 -26.20 17.00
N SER A 74 -18.37 -26.39 18.31
CA SER A 74 -18.64 -27.69 18.91
C SER A 74 -20.16 -27.89 18.90
N PRO A 75 -20.70 -29.03 18.42
CA PRO A 75 -22.14 -29.20 18.28
C PRO A 75 -22.78 -29.37 19.66
N ILE A 76 -23.30 -28.28 20.21
CA ILE A 76 -24.24 -28.29 21.34
C ILE A 76 -25.61 -28.68 20.78
N GLY A 77 -26.04 -29.92 21.01
CA GLY A 77 -27.41 -30.34 20.76
C GLY A 77 -27.59 -31.78 20.31
N GLY A 78 -27.26 -32.76 21.15
CA GLY A 78 -27.80 -34.12 20.99
C GLY A 78 -29.27 -34.16 21.45
N PRO A 79 -30.18 -34.90 20.80
CA PRO A 79 -31.57 -34.97 21.21
C PRO A 79 -31.67 -35.65 22.58
N ALA A 80 -32.37 -35.02 23.52
CA ALA A 80 -32.72 -35.62 24.80
C ALA A 80 -33.60 -36.85 24.52
N ALA A 81 -33.02 -38.05 24.67
CA ALA A 81 -33.75 -39.31 24.64
C ALA A 81 -34.44 -39.53 26.00
N GLU A 82 -35.69 -39.93 25.91
CA GLU A 82 -36.56 -40.40 26.98
C GLU A 82 -35.88 -41.52 27.80
N HIS A 83 -35.90 -41.41 29.13
CA HIS A 83 -36.14 -42.50 30.08
C HIS A 83 -36.21 -42.02 31.53
#